data_AF-A0A8H6RE86-F1
#
_entry.id   AF-A0A8H6RE86-F1
#
_cell.length_a   1.000
_cell.length_b   1.000
_cell.length_c   1.000
_cell.angle_alpha   90.00
_cell.angle_beta   90.00
_cell.angle_gamma   90.00
#
_symmetry.space_group_name_H-M   'P 1'
#
loop_
_entity.id
_entity.type
_entity.pdbx_description
1 polymer ?
#
loop_
_entity_poly.entity_id
_entity_poly.type
_entity_poly.pdbx_seq_one_letter_code
_entity_poly.pdbx_strand_id
1 'polypeptide(L)'
;MSTDPSARSFPSDTSMSSALNAQRQTSGYDCTPCRLMGSATFVGLGAYTYYSGMKQLRQTEVQQQILKSGSRFGLGVRKASILGMSMGCAALGMYRLVN
;
A
#
# COMPACT_ATOMS: atom_id res chain seq x y z
N MET A 1 -21.02 -10.99 -30.63
CA MET A 1 -20.25 -11.74 -29.61
C MET A 1 -19.46 -10.74 -28.78
N SER A 2 -19.98 -10.37 -27.60
CA SER A 2 -19.23 -9.62 -26.59
C SER A 2 -19.19 -10.50 -25.34
N THR A 3 -18.01 -11.00 -25.01
CA THR A 3 -17.76 -11.77 -23.80
C THR A 3 -17.33 -10.79 -22.71
N ASP A 4 -18.28 -10.26 -21.97
CA ASP A 4 -18.05 -9.48 -20.75
C ASP A 4 -18.07 -10.43 -19.53
N PRO A 5 -16.95 -10.71 -18.86
CA PRO A 5 -16.92 -11.52 -17.64
C PRO A 5 -17.27 -10.72 -16.37
N SER A 6 -17.63 -9.43 -16.48
CA SER A 6 -17.81 -8.51 -15.34
C SER A 6 -19.20 -8.51 -14.70
N ALA A 7 -20.12 -9.38 -15.11
CA ALA A 7 -21.45 -9.50 -14.50
C ALA A 7 -21.57 -10.74 -13.60
N ARG A 8 -20.68 -10.88 -12.60
CA ARG A 8 -20.97 -11.76 -11.45
C ARG A 8 -21.68 -10.93 -10.39
N SER A 9 -22.99 -11.16 -10.30
CA SER A 9 -23.87 -10.75 -9.20
C SER A 9 -23.19 -10.96 -7.86
N PHE A 10 -23.05 -9.88 -7.07
CA PHE A 10 -22.68 -9.95 -5.66
C PHE A 10 -23.87 -10.56 -4.89
N PRO A 11 -23.76 -11.80 -4.38
CA PRO A 11 -24.76 -12.32 -3.48
C PRO A 11 -24.49 -11.74 -2.09
N SER A 12 -25.58 -11.34 -1.44
CA SER A 12 -25.66 -10.83 -0.07
C SER A 12 -24.78 -11.62 0.91
N ASP A 13 -24.26 -10.91 1.92
CA ASP A 13 -23.16 -11.24 2.86
C ASP A 13 -23.06 -12.68 3.41
N THR A 14 -24.13 -13.48 3.35
CA THR A 14 -24.15 -14.89 3.76
C THR A 14 -23.48 -15.84 2.74
N SER A 15 -23.43 -15.49 1.45
CA SER A 15 -22.78 -16.33 0.42
C SER A 15 -21.25 -16.20 0.42
N MET A 16 -20.72 -15.01 0.72
CA MET A 16 -19.27 -14.78 0.79
C MET A 16 -18.60 -15.63 1.88
N SER A 17 -19.21 -15.70 3.06
CA SER A 17 -18.68 -16.45 4.20
C SER A 17 -18.67 -17.97 3.93
N SER A 18 -19.71 -18.48 3.29
CA SER A 18 -19.81 -19.89 2.88
C SER A 18 -18.91 -20.21 1.69
N ALA A 19 -18.72 -19.29 0.74
CA ALA A 19 -17.74 -19.41 -0.33
C ALA A 19 -16.29 -19.36 0.19
N LEU A 20 -15.99 -18.50 1.17
CA LEU A 20 -14.67 -18.42 1.80
C LEU A 20 -14.33 -19.68 2.61
N ASN A 21 -15.32 -20.25 3.30
CA ASN A 21 -15.20 -21.49 4.06
C ASN A 21 -15.13 -22.73 3.16
N ALA A 22 -15.95 -22.77 2.09
CA ALA A 22 -15.87 -23.81 1.06
C ALA A 22 -14.55 -23.73 0.29
N GLN A 23 -14.04 -22.52 0.03
CA GLN A 23 -12.71 -22.33 -0.54
C GLN A 23 -11.65 -22.81 0.44
N ARG A 24 -11.72 -22.47 1.74
CA ARG A 24 -10.84 -23.04 2.79
C ARG A 24 -10.84 -24.57 2.86
N GLN A 25 -12.00 -25.22 2.66
CA GLN A 25 -12.14 -26.67 2.73
C GLN A 25 -11.71 -27.39 1.43
N THR A 26 -11.92 -26.77 0.27
CA THR A 26 -11.50 -27.31 -1.03
C THR A 26 -10.02 -27.01 -1.31
N SER A 27 -9.45 -26.05 -0.58
CA SER A 27 -8.13 -25.51 -0.81
C SER A 27 -7.15 -25.91 0.28
N GLY A 28 -6.40 -26.97 0.00
CA GLY A 28 -4.96 -26.95 0.28
C GLY A 28 -4.20 -25.90 -0.54
N TYR A 29 -4.83 -24.77 -0.92
CA TYR A 29 -4.15 -23.63 -1.52
C TYR A 29 -3.58 -22.80 -0.37
N ASP A 30 -2.29 -22.95 -0.19
CA ASP A 30 -1.46 -22.04 0.56
C ASP A 30 -1.90 -20.60 0.28
N CYS A 31 -2.30 -19.84 1.30
CA CYS A 31 -2.53 -18.39 1.20
C CYS A 31 -1.22 -17.62 0.96
N THR A 32 -0.12 -18.32 0.67
CA THR A 32 1.21 -17.78 0.40
C THR A 32 1.25 -16.83 -0.79
N PRO A 33 0.58 -17.04 -1.95
CA PRO A 33 0.62 -16.07 -3.04
C PRO A 33 -0.18 -14.82 -2.70
N CYS A 34 -1.30 -14.95 -1.96
CA CYS A 34 -2.08 -13.80 -1.50
C CYS A 34 -1.31 -12.96 -0.48
N ARG A 35 -0.62 -13.59 0.48
CA ARG A 35 0.28 -12.90 1.40
C ARG A 35 1.44 -12.25 0.68
N LEU A 36 2.04 -12.95 -0.28
CA LEU A 36 3.17 -12.45 -1.06
C LEU A 36 2.76 -11.23 -1.90
N MET A 37 1.61 -11.28 -2.57
CA MET A 37 1.11 -10.15 -3.35
C MET A 37 0.81 -8.94 -2.47
N GLY A 38 0.10 -9.13 -1.35
CA GLY A 38 -0.21 -8.05 -0.41
C GLY A 38 1.04 -7.43 0.21
N SER A 39 1.98 -8.25 0.67
CA SER A 39 3.24 -7.76 1.23
C SER A 39 4.10 -7.04 0.19
N ALA A 40 4.25 -7.60 -1.02
CA ALA A 40 5.02 -7.00 -2.10
C ALA A 40 4.46 -5.63 -2.51
N THR A 41 3.13 -5.49 -2.59
CA THR A 41 2.50 -4.20 -2.92
C THR A 41 2.75 -3.15 -1.85
N PHE A 42 2.56 -3.48 -0.57
CA PHE A 42 2.79 -2.51 0.52
C PHE A 42 4.26 -2.13 0.68
N VAL A 43 5.19 -3.08 0.56
CA VAL A 43 6.63 -2.80 0.60
C VAL A 43 7.06 -1.99 -0.61
N GLY A 44 6.58 -2.34 -1.82
CA GLY A 44 6.85 -1.60 -3.05
C GLY A 44 6.34 -0.15 -2.99
N LEU A 45 5.11 0.06 -2.51
CA LEU A 45 4.53 1.40 -2.30
C LEU A 45 5.30 2.19 -1.23
N GLY A 46 5.73 1.54 -0.15
CA GLY A 46 6.57 2.16 0.87
C GLY A 46 7.90 2.65 0.29
N ALA A 47 8.62 1.78 -0.41
CA ALA A 47 9.89 2.12 -1.05
C ALA A 47 9.74 3.21 -2.12
N TYR A 48 8.70 3.12 -2.96
CA TYR A 48 8.42 4.12 -3.99
C TYR A 48 8.06 5.49 -3.40
N THR A 49 7.25 5.51 -2.33
CA THR A 49 6.90 6.75 -1.60
C THR A 49 8.14 7.43 -1.04
N TYR A 50 9.07 6.65 -0.46
CA TYR A 50 10.33 7.19 0.04
C TYR A 50 11.19 7.79 -1.07
N TYR A 51 11.37 7.04 -2.16
CA TYR A 51 12.23 7.46 -3.27
C TYR A 51 11.69 8.71 -3.98
N SER A 52 10.39 8.71 -4.34
CA SER A 52 9.74 9.83 -5.02
C SER A 52 9.59 11.06 -4.12
N GLY A 53 9.22 10.86 -2.85
CA GLY A 53 9.09 11.93 -1.87
C GLY A 53 10.41 12.63 -1.57
N MET A 54 11.50 11.87 -1.42
CA MET A 54 12.84 12.42 -1.20
C MET A 54 13.35 13.19 -2.43
N LYS A 55 12.99 12.78 -3.65
CA LYS A 55 13.33 13.54 -4.86
C LYS A 55 12.64 14.90 -4.91
N GLN A 56 11.35 14.99 -4.58
CA GLN A 56 10.63 16.26 -4.53
C GLN A 56 11.20 17.23 -3.48
N LEU A 57 11.67 16.72 -2.34
CA LEU A 57 12.31 17.53 -1.29
C LEU A 57 13.71 18.02 -1.65
N ARG A 58 14.41 17.29 -2.53
CA ARG A 58 15.78 17.57 -2.96
C ARG A 58 15.84 18.49 -4.17
N GLN A 59 14.73 18.66 -4.90
CA GLN A 59 14.60 19.74 -5.86
C GLN A 59 14.81 21.07 -5.12
N THR A 60 15.95 21.69 -5.42
CA THR A 60 16.45 22.91 -4.81
C THR A 60 15.37 24.00 -4.78
N GLU A 61 14.48 24.00 -5.77
CA GLU A 61 13.35 24.91 -5.93
C GLU A 61 12.36 24.84 -4.76
N VAL A 62 11.91 23.63 -4.38
CA VAL A 62 10.98 23.45 -3.25
C VAL A 62 11.66 23.81 -1.93
N GLN A 63 12.91 23.41 -1.77
CA GLN A 63 13.67 23.67 -0.55
C GLN A 63 13.96 25.16 -0.36
N GLN A 64 14.33 25.86 -1.44
CA GLN A 64 14.59 27.31 -1.45
C GLN A 64 13.32 28.13 -1.28
N GLN A 65 12.20 27.73 -1.87
CA GLN A 65 10.91 28.38 -1.63
C GLN A 65 10.52 28.29 -0.16
N ILE A 66 10.75 27.15 0.49
CA ILE A 66 10.42 26.95 1.91
C ILE A 66 11.37 27.74 2.83
N LEU A 67 12.67 27.79 2.51
CA LEU A 67 13.65 28.62 3.21
C LEU A 67 13.31 30.12 3.09
N LYS A 68 12.88 30.56 1.90
CA LYS A 68 12.46 31.95 1.65
C LYS A 68 11.13 32.29 2.33
N SER A 69 10.23 31.33 2.50
CA SER A 69 8.95 31.51 3.20
C SER A 69 9.04 31.51 4.73
N GLY A 70 10.22 31.33 5.34
CA GLY A 70 10.42 31.48 6.80
C GLY A 70 9.65 30.46 7.66
N SER A 71 9.19 29.34 7.07
CA SER A 71 8.36 28.36 7.77
C SER A 71 9.16 27.55 8.79
N ARG A 72 8.85 27.72 10.09
CA ARG A 72 9.53 27.04 11.22
C ARG A 72 9.35 25.52 11.22
N PHE A 73 8.36 24.98 10.50
CA PHE A 73 8.05 23.55 10.43
C PHE A 73 8.06 22.95 9.01
N GLY A 74 8.28 23.78 7.97
CA GLY A 74 7.90 23.45 6.60
C GLY A 74 8.61 22.24 5.98
N LEU A 75 9.90 22.06 6.24
CA LEU A 75 10.69 20.94 5.69
C LEU A 75 10.70 19.71 6.59
N GLY A 76 10.73 19.91 7.91
CA GLY A 76 10.79 18.82 8.88
C GLY A 76 9.52 17.97 8.87
N VAL A 77 8.34 18.60 8.91
CA VAL A 77 7.05 17.90 8.92
C VAL A 77 6.83 17.11 7.62
N ARG A 78 7.20 17.67 6.47
CA ARG A 78 7.08 16.98 5.16
C ARG A 78 7.99 15.75 5.08
N LYS A 79 9.21 15.84 5.60
CA LYS A 79 10.12 14.69 5.70
C LYS A 79 9.58 13.63 6.66
N ALA A 80 9.09 14.06 7.82
CA ALA A 80 8.53 13.18 8.83
C ALA A 80 7.30 12.42 8.32
N SER A 81 6.40 13.08 7.58
CA SER A 81 5.23 12.41 7.00
C SER A 81 5.60 11.40 5.92
N ILE A 82 6.52 11.74 5.02
CA ILE A 82 6.99 10.80 3.98
C ILE A 82 7.68 9.59 4.61
N LEU A 83 8.54 9.80 5.60
CA LEU A 83 9.18 8.73 6.35
C LEU A 83 8.17 7.87 7.10
N GLY A 84 7.22 8.48 7.81
CA GLY A 84 6.20 7.78 8.57
C GLY A 84 5.28 6.93 7.68
N MET A 85 4.79 7.50 6.58
CA MET A 85 3.92 6.80 5.62
C MET A 85 4.66 5.63 4.95
N SER A 86 5.90 5.86 4.54
CA SER A 86 6.74 4.84 3.90
C SER A 86 7.07 3.69 4.86
N MET A 87 7.53 4.01 6.07
CA MET A 87 7.80 3.00 7.11
C MET A 87 6.52 2.25 7.47
N GLY A 88 5.38 2.94 7.63
CA GLY A 88 4.11 2.31 7.95
C GLY A 88 3.69 1.29 6.88
N CYS A 89 3.73 1.66 5.61
CA CYS A 89 3.41 0.73 4.51
C CYS A 89 4.38 -0.46 4.48
N ALA A 90 5.68 -0.22 4.57
CA ALA A 90 6.68 -1.30 4.54
C ALA A 90 6.54 -2.23 5.75
N ALA A 91 6.33 -1.69 6.95
CA ALA A 91 6.16 -2.46 8.18
C ALA A 91 4.90 -3.33 8.13
N LEU A 92 3.77 -2.80 7.68
CA LEU A 92 2.53 -3.56 7.51
C LEU A 92 2.68 -4.67 6.47
N GLY A 93 3.36 -4.39 5.35
CA GLY A 93 3.66 -5.38 4.33
C GLY A 93 4.51 -6.53 4.86
N MET A 94 5.59 -6.21 5.57
CA MET A 94 6.49 -7.21 6.18
C MET A 94 5.77 -8.03 7.27
N TYR A 95 5.00 -7.37 8.13
CA TYR A 95 4.24 -8.01 9.20
C TYR A 95 3.25 -9.05 8.67
N ARG A 96 2.53 -8.73 7.58
CA ARG A 96 1.56 -9.64 6.96
C ARG A 96 2.19 -10.87 6.30
N LEU A 97 3.45 -10.78 5.90
CA LEU A 97 4.18 -11.92 5.34
C LEU A 97 4.55 -12.92 6.44
N VAL A 98 5.02 -12.41 7.59
CA VAL A 98 5.53 -13.21 8.71
C VAL A 98 4.41 -13.78 9.58
N ASN A 99 3.41 -12.97 9.95
CA ASN A 99 2.31 -13.37 10.83
C ASN A 99 1.13 -13.91 10.05
#